data_AF-A0A1Q6UJ24-F1
#
_entry.id   AF-A0A1Q6UJ24-F1
#
_cell.length_a   1.000
_cell.length_b   1.000
_cell.length_c   1.000
_cell.angle_alpha   90.00
_cell.angle_beta   90.00
_cell.angle_gamma   90.00
#
_symmetry.space_group_name_H-M   'P 1'
#
loop_
_entity.id
_entity.type
_entity.pdbx_description
1 polymer ?
#
loop_
_entity_poly.entity_id
_entity_poly.type
_entity_poly.pdbx_seq_one_letter_code
_entity_poly.pdbx_strand_id
1 'polypeptide(L)'
;MKRLSKCKKIAVLGIAAAVAACVYAASCRAIYSKMTPWQLEQKIDPEAGTGSTKLKAHIDSATYAGIAFCAAALAAFAAFKKYSGK
;
A
#
# COMPACT_ATOMS: atom_id res chain seq x y z
N MET A 1 -17.13 -16.55 -18.50
CA MET A 1 -16.38 -15.40 -17.96
C MET A 1 -15.71 -14.63 -19.11
N LYS A 2 -16.09 -13.37 -19.41
CA LYS A 2 -15.37 -12.56 -20.42
C LYS A 2 -13.95 -12.29 -19.90
N ARG A 3 -12.93 -12.79 -20.60
CA ARG A 3 -11.52 -12.63 -20.21
C ARG A 3 -11.07 -11.21 -20.53
N LEU A 4 -10.49 -10.51 -19.56
CA LEU A 4 -9.82 -9.23 -19.80
C LEU A 4 -8.56 -9.45 -20.67
N SER A 5 -8.35 -8.54 -21.62
CA SER A 5 -7.11 -8.48 -22.41
C SER A 5 -5.90 -8.31 -21.48
N LYS A 6 -4.74 -8.84 -21.90
CA LYS A 6 -3.48 -8.79 -21.12
C LYS A 6 -3.15 -7.36 -20.69
N CYS A 7 -3.31 -6.37 -21.57
CA CYS A 7 -3.03 -4.95 -21.26
C CYS A 7 -3.93 -4.40 -20.15
N LYS A 8 -5.22 -4.77 -20.12
CA LYS A 8 -6.17 -4.32 -19.10
C LYS A 8 -5.85 -4.93 -17.72
N LYS A 9 -5.32 -6.16 -17.67
CA LYS A 9 -4.86 -6.78 -16.42
C LYS A 9 -3.65 -6.07 -15.85
N ILE A 10 -2.67 -5.73 -16.69
CA ILE A 10 -1.49 -4.97 -16.28
C ILE A 10 -1.89 -3.58 -15.80
N ALA A 11 -2.83 -2.92 -16.49
CA ALA A 11 -3.36 -1.63 -16.06
C ALA A 11 -4.03 -1.69 -14.67
N VAL A 12 -4.83 -2.73 -14.39
CA VAL A 12 -5.44 -2.94 -13.06
C VAL A 12 -4.37 -3.07 -11.98
N LEU A 13 -3.33 -3.89 -12.22
CA LEU A 13 -2.24 -4.07 -11.28
C LEU A 13 -1.44 -2.78 -11.08
N GLY A 14 -1.19 -2.03 -12.14
CA GLY A 14 -0.49 -0.74 -12.07
C GLY A 14 -1.25 0.31 -11.27
N ILE A 15 -2.56 0.45 -11.51
CA ILE A 15 -3.42 1.37 -10.74
C ILE A 15 -3.47 0.96 -9.27
N ALA A 16 -3.65 -0.34 -8.99
CA ALA A 16 -3.68 -0.83 -7.62
C ALA A 16 -2.34 -0.60 -6.90
N ALA A 17 -1.21 -0.82 -7.59
CA ALA A 17 0.13 -0.58 -7.05
C ALA A 17 0.37 0.91 -6.74
N ALA A 18 -0.07 1.81 -7.63
CA ALA A 18 0.02 3.25 -7.40
C ALA A 18 -0.80 3.68 -6.18
N VAL A 19 -2.04 3.19 -6.05
CA VAL A 19 -2.89 3.46 -4.87
C VAL A 19 -2.22 2.93 -3.59
N ALA A 20 -1.69 1.72 -3.63
CA ALA A 20 -0.98 1.13 -2.50
C ALA A 20 0.23 1.96 -2.06
N ALA A 21 1.04 2.44 -3.01
CA ALA A 21 2.19 3.30 -2.73
C ALA A 21 1.78 4.63 -2.08
N CYS A 22 0.69 5.25 -2.56
CA CYS A 22 0.15 6.47 -1.95
C CYS A 22 -0.35 6.23 -0.53
N VAL A 23 -1.09 5.14 -0.29
CA VAL A 23 -1.60 4.78 1.04
C VAL A 23 -0.46 4.45 1.99
N TYR A 24 0.57 3.76 1.51
CA TYR A 24 1.78 3.47 2.29
C TYR A 24 2.46 4.77 2.74
N ALA A 25 2.76 5.67 1.81
CA ALA A 25 3.44 6.93 2.09
C ALA A 25 2.60 7.82 3.04
N ALA A 26 1.29 7.90 2.81
CA ALA A 26 0.38 8.67 3.67
C ALA A 26 0.32 8.10 5.10
N SER A 27 0.22 6.77 5.22
CA SER A 27 0.17 6.09 6.53
C SER A 27 1.50 6.22 7.28
N CYS A 28 2.63 5.99 6.61
CA CYS A 28 3.95 6.19 7.20
C CYS A 28 4.12 7.63 7.69
N ARG A 29 3.73 8.62 6.88
CA ARG A 29 3.82 10.04 7.26
C ARG A 29 2.94 10.38 8.46
N ALA A 30 1.73 9.82 8.53
CA ALA A 30 0.81 10.04 9.63
C ALA A 30 1.25 9.37 10.94
N ILE A 31 1.98 8.25 10.86
CA ILE A 31 2.57 7.60 12.03
C ILE A 31 3.83 8.37 12.47
N TYR A 32 4.66 8.80 11.53
CA TYR A 32 5.87 9.59 11.82
C TYR A 32 5.55 10.95 12.45
N SER A 33 4.44 11.60 12.10
CA SER A 33 4.03 12.85 12.74
C SER A 33 3.65 12.70 14.22
N LYS A 34 3.42 11.46 14.69
CA LYS A 34 3.10 11.14 16.09
C LYS A 34 4.32 10.63 16.88
N MET A 35 5.47 10.46 16.22
CA MET A 35 6.70 10.01 16.87
C MET A 35 7.46 11.18 17.48
N THR A 36 8.17 10.93 18.58
CA THR A 36 9.12 11.90 19.14
C THR A 36 10.37 12.01 18.26
N PRO A 37 11.12 13.13 18.31
CA PRO A 37 12.36 13.29 17.56
C PRO A 37 13.35 12.14 17.81
N TRP A 38 13.48 11.72 19.07
CA TRP A 38 14.32 10.58 19.45
C TRP A 38 13.91 9.27 18.76
N GLN A 39 12.60 9.00 18.64
CA GLN A 39 12.09 7.80 17.96
C GLN A 39 12.31 7.83 16.44
N LEU A 40 12.32 9.01 15.82
CA LEU A 40 12.59 9.18 14.39
C LEU A 40 14.07 8.92 14.04
N GLU A 41 14.98 9.32 14.94
CA GLU A 41 16.43 9.17 14.81
C GLU A 41 16.90 7.72 15.04
N GLN A 42 16.14 6.91 15.79
CA GLN A 42 16.47 5.49 15.96
C GLN A 42 16.50 4.77 14.60
N LYS A 43 17.61 4.11 14.31
CA LYS A 43 17.71 3.14 13.22
C LYS A 43 17.02 1.85 13.62
N ILE A 44 16.51 1.12 12.64
CA ILE A 44 15.95 -0.21 12.88
C ILE A 44 17.15 -1.16 13.05
N ASP A 45 17.43 -1.52 14.30
CA ASP A 45 18.51 -2.43 14.65
C ASP A 45 17.95 -3.55 15.54
N PRO A 46 17.75 -4.76 14.97
CA PRO A 46 17.24 -5.91 15.71
C PRO A 46 18.19 -6.39 16.81
N GLU A 47 19.50 -6.19 16.66
CA GLU A 47 20.51 -6.65 17.61
C GLU A 47 20.62 -5.69 18.80
N ALA A 48 20.52 -4.38 18.54
CA ALA A 48 20.48 -3.36 19.58
C ALA A 48 19.08 -3.14 20.21
N GLY A 49 18.03 -3.78 19.68
CA GLY A 49 16.65 -3.62 20.15
C GLY A 49 16.06 -2.22 19.90
N THR A 50 16.64 -1.44 18.99
CA THR A 50 16.24 -0.06 18.70
C THR A 50 15.42 0.04 17.41
N GLY A 51 14.64 1.12 17.28
CA GLY A 51 13.83 1.38 16.08
C GLY A 51 12.60 0.49 15.89
N SER A 52 12.20 -0.29 16.90
CA SER A 52 11.00 -1.14 16.88
C SER A 52 9.72 -0.37 16.53
N THR A 53 9.60 0.88 17.00
CA THR A 53 8.46 1.76 16.68
C THR A 53 8.45 2.16 15.20
N LYS A 54 9.63 2.38 14.60
CA LYS A 54 9.80 2.71 13.18
C LYS A 54 9.52 1.50 12.29
N LEU A 55 10.00 0.33 12.71
CA LEU A 55 9.68 -0.94 12.06
C LEU A 55 8.17 -1.20 12.10
N LYS A 56 7.53 -1.02 13.26
CA LYS A 56 6.07 -1.15 13.40
C LYS A 56 5.32 -0.19 12.47
N ALA A 57 5.77 1.06 12.36
CA ALA A 57 5.17 2.03 11.44
C ALA A 57 5.21 1.58 9.98
N HIS A 58 6.33 0.98 9.55
CA HIS A 58 6.46 0.42 8.20
C HIS A 58 5.57 -0.82 8.00
N ILE A 59 5.48 -1.70 9.00
CA ILE A 59 4.63 -2.90 8.94
C ILE A 59 3.15 -2.50 8.88
N ASP A 60 2.68 -1.64 9.78
CA ASP A 60 1.29 -1.17 9.81
C ASP A 60 0.93 -0.49 8.48
N SER A 61 1.82 0.38 7.98
CA SER A 61 1.63 1.05 6.70
C SER A 61 1.62 0.08 5.53
N ALA A 62 2.44 -0.98 5.55
CA ALA A 62 2.44 -2.03 4.53
C ALA A 62 1.13 -2.84 4.56
N THR A 63 0.59 -3.12 5.74
CA THR A 63 -0.71 -3.80 5.88
C THR A 63 -1.85 -2.94 5.30
N TYR A 64 -1.90 -1.65 5.64
CA TYR A 64 -2.89 -0.73 5.05
C TYR A 64 -2.75 -0.62 3.52
N ALA A 65 -1.51 -0.55 3.03
CA ALA A 65 -1.22 -0.52 1.59
C ALA A 65 -1.66 -1.81 0.89
N GLY A 66 -1.46 -2.98 1.50
CA GLY A 66 -1.90 -4.27 0.96
C GLY A 66 -3.42 -4.39 0.89
N ILE A 67 -4.14 -3.93 1.92
CA ILE A 67 -5.61 -3.88 1.91
C ILE A 67 -6.09 -2.94 0.80
N ALA A 68 -5.49 -1.75 0.70
CA ALA A 68 -5.82 -0.78 -0.33
C ALA A 68 -5.53 -1.31 -1.75
N PHE A 69 -4.42 -2.03 -1.94
CA PHE A 69 -4.08 -2.70 -3.20
C PHE A 69 -5.20 -3.67 -3.60
N CYS A 70 -5.57 -4.58 -2.70
CA CYS A 70 -6.60 -5.59 -2.98
C CYS A 70 -7.97 -4.95 -3.28
N ALA A 71 -8.37 -3.95 -2.49
CA ALA A 71 -9.61 -3.22 -2.72
C ALA A 71 -9.61 -2.48 -4.07
N ALA A 72 -8.51 -1.78 -4.40
CA ALA A 72 -8.38 -1.05 -5.65
C ALA A 72 -8.34 -2.00 -6.86
N ALA A 73 -7.67 -3.14 -6.75
CA ALA A 73 -7.62 -4.16 -7.79
C ALA A 73 -9.01 -4.73 -8.10
N LEU A 74 -9.79 -5.05 -7.06
CA LEU A 74 -11.17 -5.52 -7.21
C LEU A 74 -12.08 -4.45 -7.83
N ALA A 75 -11.99 -3.21 -7.36
CA ALA A 75 -12.77 -2.09 -7.88
C ALA A 75 -12.44 -1.81 -9.36
N ALA A 76 -11.16 -1.74 -9.70
CA ALA A 76 -10.70 -1.54 -11.07
C ALA A 76 -11.13 -2.70 -11.98
N PHE A 77 -10.98 -3.95 -11.52
CA PHE A 77 -11.43 -5.13 -12.27
C PHE A 77 -12.94 -5.10 -12.53
N ALA A 78 -13.75 -4.77 -11.52
CA ALA A 78 -15.20 -4.64 -11.64
C ALA A 78 -15.57 -3.52 -12.63
N ALA A 79 -14.91 -2.36 -12.56
CA ALA A 79 -15.09 -1.26 -13.49
C ALA A 79 -14.79 -1.69 -14.93
N PHE A 80 -13.62 -2.26 -15.20
CA PHE A 80 -13.25 -2.72 -16.54
C PHE A 80 -14.19 -3.80 -17.08
N LYS A 81 -14.72 -4.67 -16.22
CA LYS A 81 -15.72 -5.66 -16.61
C LYS A 81 -17.04 -5.00 -17.03
N LYS A 82 -17.49 -3.96 -16.31
CA LYS A 82 -18.70 -3.19 -16.65
C LYS A 82 -18.55 -2.45 -17.98
N TYR A 83 -17.38 -1.86 -18.25
CA TYR A 83 -17.12 -1.16 -19.51
C TYR A 83 -16.85 -2.09 -20.71
N SER A 84 -16.41 -3.33 -20.50
CA SER A 84 -16.21 -4.31 -21.59
C SER A 84 -17.49 -5.09 -21.96
N GLY A 85 -18.59 -4.85 -21.26
CA GLY A 85 -19.90 -5.46 -21.48
C GLY A 85 -20.90 -4.59 -22.26
N LYS A 86 -20.62 -3.28 -22.40
CA LYS A 86 -21.21 -2.42 -23.43
C LYS A 86 -20.43 -2.60 -24.73
#